data_AF-A0A7X6AT23-F1
#
_entry.id   AF-A0A7X6AT23-F1
#
_cell.length_a   1.000
_cell.length_b   1.000
_cell.length_c   1.000
_cell.angle_alpha   90.00
_cell.angle_beta   90.00
_cell.angle_gamma   90.00
#
_symmetry.space_group_name_H-M   'P 1'
#
loop_
_entity.id
_entity.type
_entity.pdbx_description
1 polymer ?
#
loop_
_entity_poly.entity_id
_entity_poly.type
_entity_poly.pdbx_seq_one_letter_code
_entity_poly.pdbx_strand_id
1 'polypeptide(L)'
;GGYSQVVPMDEFNLHLTGDIHAITVAHNLVAAAIDARWYHESRLTDGDLAALGLERLGIDPFTVQWNRVMDVNDRALRNVVVGLGGRGDGRPRETGFDITVASELMAILALVDGKDYASAL
;
A
#
# COMPACT_ATOMS: atom_id res chain seq x y z
N GLY A 1 -23.42 -22.86 -2.08
CA GLY A 1 -23.76 -23.27 -3.45
C GLY A 1 -24.86 -24.32 -3.42
N GLY A 2 -25.61 -24.51 -4.51
CA GLY A 2 -26.82 -25.37 -4.51
C GLY A 2 -28.05 -24.61 -4.01
N TYR A 3 -28.85 -25.19 -3.11
CA TYR A 3 -30.01 -24.53 -2.48
C TYR A 3 -29.65 -23.59 -1.31
N SER A 4 -28.41 -23.64 -0.84
CA SER A 4 -27.90 -22.75 0.21
C SER A 4 -26.94 -21.75 -0.41
N GLN A 5 -27.45 -20.56 -0.74
CA GLN A 5 -26.71 -19.50 -1.40
C GLN A 5 -26.83 -18.19 -0.63
N VAL A 6 -25.74 -17.42 -0.63
CA VAL A 6 -25.76 -15.99 -0.31
C VAL A 6 -26.00 -15.25 -1.63
N VAL A 7 -26.96 -14.34 -1.65
CA VAL A 7 -27.37 -13.58 -2.84
C VAL A 7 -27.40 -12.09 -2.49
N PRO A 8 -27.16 -11.18 -3.46
CA PRO A 8 -26.90 -11.41 -4.89
C PRO A 8 -25.45 -11.83 -5.22
N MET A 9 -25.28 -12.87 -6.05
CA MET A 9 -23.94 -13.40 -6.39
C MET A 9 -23.13 -12.50 -7.32
N ASP A 10 -23.78 -11.81 -8.26
CA ASP A 10 -23.06 -10.98 -9.25
C ASP A 10 -22.36 -9.79 -8.55
N GLU A 11 -23.02 -9.17 -7.57
CA GLU A 11 -22.41 -8.14 -6.75
C GLU A 11 -21.30 -8.69 -5.86
N PHE A 12 -21.53 -9.86 -5.23
CA PHE A 12 -20.55 -10.50 -4.35
C PHE A 12 -19.25 -10.90 -5.06
N ASN A 13 -19.32 -11.35 -6.30
CA ASN A 13 -18.15 -11.76 -7.08
C ASN A 13 -17.43 -10.60 -7.79
N LEU A 14 -18.04 -9.40 -7.82
CA LEU A 14 -17.46 -8.22 -8.44
C LEU A 14 -17.00 -7.23 -7.37
N HIS A 15 -17.74 -6.14 -7.17
CA HIS A 15 -17.30 -5.03 -6.33
C HIS A 15 -17.92 -5.06 -4.94
N LEU A 16 -19.02 -5.80 -4.76
CA LEU A 16 -19.85 -5.77 -3.56
C LEU A 16 -20.05 -4.31 -3.08
N THR A 17 -19.59 -4.00 -1.89
CA THR A 17 -19.63 -2.68 -1.22
C THR A 17 -18.38 -1.84 -1.46
N GLY A 18 -17.36 -2.38 -2.13
CA GLY A 18 -16.10 -1.70 -2.44
C GLY A 18 -15.02 -1.81 -1.38
N ASP A 19 -15.16 -2.69 -0.39
CA ASP A 19 -14.21 -2.80 0.73
C ASP A 19 -12.79 -3.18 0.25
N ILE A 20 -12.68 -4.07 -0.73
CA ILE A 20 -11.40 -4.43 -1.35
C ILE A 20 -10.78 -3.22 -2.06
N HIS A 21 -11.58 -2.36 -2.68
CA HIS A 21 -11.09 -1.11 -3.29
C HIS A 21 -10.54 -0.16 -2.24
N ALA A 22 -11.25 0.00 -1.12
CA ALA A 22 -10.80 0.84 -0.01
C ALA A 22 -9.45 0.35 0.56
N ILE A 23 -9.31 -0.97 0.76
CA ILE A 23 -8.05 -1.58 1.20
C ILE A 23 -6.93 -1.39 0.15
N THR A 24 -7.25 -1.56 -1.14
CA THR A 24 -6.28 -1.34 -2.24
C THR A 24 -5.74 0.09 -2.21
N VAL A 25 -6.62 1.08 -2.06
CA VAL A 25 -6.25 2.50 -2.02
C VAL A 25 -5.42 2.80 -0.78
N ALA A 26 -5.85 2.33 0.40
CA ALA A 26 -5.13 2.55 1.65
C ALA A 26 -3.71 1.95 1.63
N HIS A 27 -3.57 0.70 1.16
CA HIS A 27 -2.28 0.02 1.08
C HIS A 27 -1.31 0.74 0.12
N ASN A 28 -1.81 1.14 -1.05
CA ASN A 28 -1.01 1.83 -2.04
C ASN A 28 -0.68 3.28 -1.64
N LEU A 29 -1.53 3.91 -0.82
CA LEU A 29 -1.23 5.22 -0.24
C LEU A 29 -0.03 5.14 0.72
N VAL A 30 0.06 4.10 1.55
CA VAL A 30 1.25 3.86 2.40
C VAL A 30 2.50 3.67 1.55
N ALA A 31 2.42 2.85 0.48
CA ALA A 31 3.53 2.67 -0.45
C ALA A 31 3.98 4.00 -1.09
N ALA A 32 3.02 4.84 -1.51
CA ALA A 32 3.29 6.16 -2.06
C ALA A 32 3.91 7.12 -1.02
N ALA A 33 3.45 7.07 0.23
CA ALA A 33 3.99 7.88 1.32
C ALA A 33 5.45 7.49 1.64
N ILE A 34 5.78 6.20 1.64
CA ILE A 34 7.17 5.70 1.80
C ILE A 34 8.06 6.25 0.69
N ASP A 35 7.64 6.13 -0.57
CA ASP A 35 8.42 6.59 -1.72
C ASP A 35 8.57 8.13 -1.74
N ALA A 36 7.51 8.87 -1.40
CA ALA A 36 7.57 10.32 -1.27
C ALA A 36 8.52 10.74 -0.14
N ARG A 37 8.43 10.08 1.01
CA ARG A 37 9.31 10.35 2.14
C ARG A 37 10.77 10.14 1.78
N TRP A 38 11.09 9.00 1.18
CA TRP A 38 12.43 8.69 0.72
C TRP A 38 12.92 9.68 -0.35
N TYR A 39 12.07 10.05 -1.30
CA TYR A 39 12.37 11.05 -2.32
C TYR A 39 12.78 12.39 -1.71
N HIS A 40 12.01 12.92 -0.75
CA HIS A 40 12.28 14.23 -0.14
C HIS A 40 13.49 14.21 0.78
N GLU A 41 13.63 13.20 1.65
CA GLU A 41 14.81 13.06 2.51
C GLU A 41 16.10 13.08 1.70
N SER A 42 16.09 12.45 0.54
CA SER A 42 17.28 12.34 -0.27
C SER A 42 17.75 13.64 -0.94
N ARG A 43 16.96 14.72 -0.85
CA ARG A 43 17.22 16.04 -1.45
C ARG A 43 17.30 17.16 -0.42
N LEU A 44 16.61 16.99 0.70
CA LEU A 44 16.57 17.95 1.79
C LEU A 44 17.73 17.70 2.75
N THR A 45 18.32 18.78 3.26
CA THR A 45 19.27 18.69 4.36
C THR A 45 18.54 18.44 5.68
N ASP A 46 19.28 18.03 6.71
CA ASP A 46 18.68 17.82 8.05
C ASP A 46 18.11 19.13 8.62
N GLY A 47 18.71 20.28 8.27
CA GLY A 47 18.19 21.59 8.62
C GLY A 47 16.85 21.91 7.94
N ASP A 48 16.71 21.55 6.65
CA ASP A 48 15.45 21.75 5.91
C ASP A 48 14.33 20.85 6.48
N LEU A 49 14.65 19.60 6.82
CA LEU A 49 13.70 18.68 7.46
C LEU A 49 13.29 19.20 8.85
N ALA A 50 14.24 19.67 9.65
CA ALA A 50 13.96 20.22 10.97
C ALA A 50 13.07 21.47 10.91
N ALA A 51 13.22 22.32 9.88
CA ALA A 51 12.34 23.47 9.65
C ALA A 51 10.88 23.05 9.34
N LEU A 52 10.68 21.84 8.82
CA LEU A 52 9.37 21.22 8.60
C LEU A 52 8.87 20.42 9.82
N GLY A 53 9.63 20.40 10.92
CA GLY A 53 9.32 19.59 12.11
C GLY A 53 9.52 18.09 11.90
N LEU A 54 10.37 17.71 10.93
CA LEU A 54 10.65 16.31 10.58
C LEU A 54 12.10 15.93 10.92
N GLU A 55 12.29 14.70 11.37
CA GLU A 55 13.60 14.07 11.53
C GLU A 55 13.82 13.04 10.44
N ARG A 56 15.04 12.94 9.89
CA ARG A 56 15.38 11.96 8.85
C ARG A 56 15.19 10.52 9.36
N LEU A 57 14.39 9.73 8.64
CA LEU A 57 14.18 8.31 8.92
C LEU A 57 15.32 7.44 8.37
N GLY A 58 15.99 7.87 7.30
CA GLY A 58 17.14 7.14 6.77
C GLY A 58 16.75 5.81 6.13
N ILE A 59 15.67 5.80 5.34
CA ILE A 59 15.12 4.60 4.71
C ILE A 59 16.15 3.97 3.76
N ASP A 60 16.50 2.71 4.02
CA ASP A 60 17.28 1.87 3.11
C ASP A 60 16.35 1.17 2.11
N PRO A 61 16.39 1.51 0.81
CA PRO A 61 15.50 0.96 -0.20
C PRO A 61 15.63 -0.55 -0.40
N PHE A 62 16.76 -1.16 -0.05
CA PHE A 62 16.98 -2.60 -0.19
C PHE A 62 16.30 -3.42 0.91
N THR A 63 15.81 -2.75 1.96
CA THR A 63 15.17 -3.38 3.12
C THR A 63 13.66 -3.16 3.18
N VAL A 64 13.11 -2.33 2.29
CA VAL A 64 11.68 -2.02 2.28
C VAL A 64 10.88 -3.26 1.86
N GLN A 65 10.12 -3.81 2.79
CA GLN A 65 9.27 -4.98 2.58
C GLN A 65 7.87 -4.64 2.05
N TRP A 66 7.50 -3.35 2.06
CA TRP A 66 6.18 -2.89 1.66
C TRP A 66 6.05 -2.86 0.12
N ASN A 67 5.34 -3.85 -0.39
CA ASN A 67 4.92 -3.94 -1.79
C ASN A 67 3.72 -3.03 -2.09
N ARG A 68 3.27 -3.03 -3.34
CA ARG A 68 1.96 -2.48 -3.72
C ARG A 68 0.95 -3.62 -3.86
N VAL A 69 -0.32 -3.28 -4.03
CA VAL A 69 -1.37 -4.29 -4.26
C VAL A 69 -2.30 -3.92 -5.40
N MET A 70 -2.88 -4.95 -6.02
CA MET A 70 -4.01 -4.82 -6.94
C MET A 70 -4.92 -6.04 -6.84
N ASP A 71 -6.21 -5.88 -7.14
CA ASP A 71 -7.18 -6.98 -7.14
C ASP A 71 -7.39 -7.55 -8.56
N VAL A 72 -6.28 -7.90 -9.21
CA VAL A 72 -6.26 -8.52 -10.54
C VAL A 72 -5.16 -9.57 -10.57
N ASN A 73 -5.42 -10.69 -11.24
CA ASN A 73 -4.43 -11.73 -11.47
C ASN A 73 -3.41 -11.30 -12.53
N ASP A 74 -2.44 -10.47 -12.13
CA ASP A 74 -1.34 -10.03 -12.99
C ASP A 74 0.02 -10.57 -12.51
N ARG A 75 0.53 -11.58 -13.24
CA ARG A 75 1.82 -12.20 -12.91
C ARG A 75 3.02 -11.30 -13.23
N ALA A 76 2.87 -10.34 -14.16
CA ALA A 76 3.99 -9.54 -14.65
C ALA A 76 4.47 -8.54 -13.58
N LEU A 77 3.61 -8.21 -12.62
CA LEU A 77 3.88 -7.23 -11.58
C LEU A 77 4.52 -7.83 -10.31
N ARG A 78 4.79 -9.14 -10.27
CA ARG A 78 5.40 -9.80 -9.10
C ARG A 78 6.76 -9.22 -8.72
N ASN A 79 7.57 -8.84 -9.70
CA ASN A 79 8.86 -8.20 -9.49
C ASN A 79 9.02 -7.07 -10.52
N VAL A 80 9.13 -5.85 -10.03
CA VAL A 80 9.21 -4.64 -10.86
C VAL A 80 10.26 -3.69 -10.31
N VAL A 81 10.80 -2.85 -11.19
CA VAL A 81 11.61 -1.69 -10.81
C VAL A 81 10.75 -0.44 -10.99
N VAL A 82 10.58 0.33 -9.93
CA VAL A 82 9.78 1.58 -9.92
C VAL A 82 10.68 2.81 -9.79
N GLY A 83 10.13 4.01 -9.99
CA GLY A 83 10.87 5.26 -9.82
C GLY A 83 11.96 5.49 -10.89
N LEU A 84 11.76 4.90 -12.08
CA LEU A 84 12.58 5.15 -13.27
C LEU A 84 12.19 6.50 -13.90
N GLY A 85 13.11 7.08 -14.66
CA GLY A 85 12.91 8.36 -15.34
C GLY A 85 13.99 9.38 -15.00
N GLY A 86 13.61 10.65 -14.93
CA GLY A 86 14.47 11.76 -14.59
C GLY A 86 14.58 12.00 -13.07
N ARG A 87 15.32 13.05 -12.70
CA ARG A 87 15.52 13.44 -11.30
C ARG A 87 14.23 13.83 -10.57
N GLY A 88 13.12 14.05 -11.26
CA GLY A 88 11.82 14.40 -10.64
C GLY A 88 10.89 13.22 -10.39
N ASP A 89 11.16 12.05 -11.00
CA ASP A 89 10.15 10.99 -11.17
C ASP A 89 10.17 9.92 -10.07
N GLY A 90 10.97 10.14 -9.02
CA GLY A 90 11.20 9.16 -7.96
C GLY A 90 12.66 8.78 -7.83
N ARG A 91 12.90 7.64 -7.18
CA ARG A 91 14.21 6.99 -7.12
C ARG A 91 14.05 5.52 -7.49
N PRO A 92 14.95 4.96 -8.32
CA PRO A 92 14.89 3.55 -8.69
C PRO A 92 14.98 2.64 -7.46
N ARG A 93 14.01 1.72 -7.32
CA ARG A 93 14.08 0.58 -6.39
C ARG A 93 13.32 -0.63 -6.91
N GLU A 94 13.72 -1.81 -6.48
CA GLU A 94 13.00 -3.06 -6.72
C GLU A 94 11.83 -3.20 -5.74
N THR A 95 10.70 -3.72 -6.21
CA THR A 95 9.48 -3.99 -5.43
C THR A 95 8.57 -4.95 -6.20
N GLY A 96 7.36 -5.21 -5.70
CA GLY A 96 6.37 -6.05 -6.36
C GLY A 96 4.94 -5.59 -6.10
N PHE A 97 4.01 -6.32 -6.72
CA PHE A 97 2.58 -6.26 -6.43
C PHE A 97 2.07 -7.60 -5.92
N ASP A 98 1.32 -7.55 -4.83
CA ASP A 98 0.56 -8.67 -4.30
C ASP A 98 -0.93 -8.54 -4.62
N ILE A 99 -1.68 -9.64 -4.55
CA ILE A 99 -3.15 -9.56 -4.67
C ILE A 99 -3.71 -8.81 -3.46
N THR A 100 -4.68 -7.91 -3.63
CA THR A 100 -5.17 -7.04 -2.53
C THR A 100 -5.57 -7.81 -1.27
N VAL A 101 -6.18 -8.99 -1.41
CA VAL A 101 -6.59 -9.81 -0.26
C VAL A 101 -5.41 -10.34 0.58
N ALA A 102 -4.19 -10.32 0.05
CA ALA A 102 -2.95 -10.66 0.77
C ALA A 102 -2.34 -9.46 1.54
N SER A 103 -2.91 -8.27 1.39
CA SER A 103 -2.51 -7.07 2.13
C SER A 103 -2.58 -7.29 3.64
N GLU A 104 -1.58 -6.83 4.39
CA GLU A 104 -1.63 -6.81 5.85
C GLU A 104 -2.80 -5.97 6.37
N LEU A 105 -3.21 -4.91 5.65
CA LEU A 105 -4.40 -4.13 6.00
C LEU A 105 -5.69 -4.95 5.94
N MET A 106 -5.77 -5.97 5.07
CA MET A 106 -6.89 -6.91 5.05
C MET A 106 -6.89 -7.78 6.31
N ALA A 107 -5.71 -8.24 6.76
CA ALA A 107 -5.58 -9.00 7.99
C ALA A 107 -5.95 -8.15 9.22
N ILE A 108 -5.49 -6.90 9.28
CA ILE A 108 -5.85 -5.95 10.35
C ILE A 108 -7.37 -5.72 10.36
N LEU A 109 -7.99 -5.49 9.19
CA LEU A 109 -9.45 -5.34 9.08
C LEU A 109 -10.21 -6.59 9.56
N ALA A 110 -9.66 -7.78 9.33
CA ALA A 110 -10.28 -9.03 9.79
C ALA A 110 -10.13 -9.27 11.30
N LEU A 111 -9.17 -8.62 11.97
CA LEU A 111 -8.83 -8.82 13.38
C LEU A 111 -9.30 -7.67 14.29
N VAL A 112 -9.53 -6.49 13.74
CA VAL A 112 -9.97 -5.32 14.52
C VAL A 112 -11.33 -5.57 15.16
N ASP A 113 -11.49 -5.17 16.42
CA ASP A 113 -12.79 -5.16 17.09
C ASP A 113 -13.48 -3.79 16.98
N GLY A 114 -14.82 -3.80 16.95
CA GLY A 114 -15.61 -2.60 16.75
C GLY A 114 -15.76 -1.71 18.00
N LYS A 115 -15.00 -1.96 19.08
CA LYS A 115 -15.15 -1.19 20.33
C LYS A 115 -14.28 0.06 20.38
N ASP A 116 -13.16 0.08 19.67
CA ASP A 116 -12.32 1.28 19.59
C ASP A 116 -11.57 1.33 18.26
N TYR A 117 -12.03 2.19 17.34
CA TYR A 117 -11.32 2.49 16.09
C TYR A 117 -9.91 3.09 16.33
N ALA A 118 -9.65 3.59 17.55
CA ALA A 118 -8.35 4.08 17.98
C ALA A 118 -7.34 2.95 18.30
N SER A 119 -7.78 1.71 18.47
CA SER A 119 -6.90 0.57 18.77
C SER A 119 -6.30 -0.11 17.53
N ALA A 120 -6.72 0.32 16.34
CA ALA A 120 -6.34 -0.26 15.04
C ALA A 120 -5.35 0.59 14.23
N LEU A 121 -4.97 1.76 14.74
CA LEU A 121 -3.98 2.70 14.18
C LEU A 121 -2.91 3.00 15.23
#